data_AF-A0A8X6PWQ9-F1
#
_entry.id   AF-A0A8X6PWQ9-F1
#
_cell.length_a   1.000
_cell.length_b   1.000
_cell.length_c   1.000
_cell.angle_alpha   90.00
_cell.angle_beta   90.00
_cell.angle_gamma   90.00
#
_symmetry.space_group_name_H-M   'P 1'
#
loop_
_entity.id
_entity.type
_entity.pdbx_description
1 polymer ?
#
loop_
_entity_poly.entity_id
_entity_poly.type
_entity_poly.pdbx_seq_one_letter_code
_entity_poly.pdbx_strand_id
1 'polypeptide(L)'
;MDNFCFVCDKSFSTAPNLRRHARLTHNVENKVSTCRQIKCNVRSAELVSMKALIDHVASAHNIAIEKETKKFDTYEAFKTWKDFEKQTTALYIKNTGSLTT
;
A
#
# COMPACT_ATOMS: atom_id res chain seq x y z
N MET A 1 18.54 13.88 15.38
CA MET A 1 17.87 14.44 14.18
C MET A 1 16.77 15.34 14.68
N ASP A 2 17.06 16.63 14.67
CA ASP A 2 16.22 17.65 15.26
C ASP A 2 15.10 18.02 14.29
N ASN A 3 13.85 17.96 14.75
CA ASN A 3 12.67 18.27 13.92
C ASN A 3 12.25 19.74 14.16
N PHE A 4 13.13 20.69 13.85
CA PHE A 4 12.80 22.11 13.89
C PHE A 4 12.41 22.67 12.51
N CYS A 5 11.53 23.66 12.49
CA CYS A 5 11.15 24.37 11.28
C CYS A 5 12.21 25.42 10.92
N PHE A 6 12.80 25.32 9.73
CA PHE A 6 13.78 26.30 9.25
C PHE A 6 13.21 27.68 8.93
N VAL A 7 11.87 27.84 8.95
CA VAL A 7 11.19 29.12 8.65
C VAL A 7 10.78 29.87 9.93
N CYS A 8 10.45 29.15 11.01
CA CYS A 8 9.94 29.77 12.23
C CYS A 8 10.45 29.13 13.53
N ASP A 9 11.51 28.33 13.46
CA ASP A 9 12.22 27.66 14.57
C ASP A 9 11.37 26.84 15.54
N LYS A 10 10.11 26.55 15.19
CA LYS A 10 9.24 25.67 15.98
C LYS A 10 9.79 24.25 15.96
N SER A 11 9.86 23.63 17.14
CA SER A 11 10.24 22.23 17.29
C SER A 11 9.02 21.31 17.27
N PHE A 12 9.22 20.10 16.76
CA PHE A 12 8.19 19.06 16.67
C PHE A 12 8.72 17.74 17.22
N SER A 13 7.83 16.90 17.74
CA SER A 13 8.19 15.57 18.23
C SER A 13 8.49 14.58 17.11
N THR A 14 8.01 14.83 15.88
CA THR A 14 8.17 13.91 14.74
C THR A 14 8.32 14.64 13.40
N ALA A 15 9.04 14.03 12.46
CA ALA A 15 9.22 14.57 11.11
C ALA A 15 7.91 14.77 10.32
N PRO A 16 6.89 13.88 10.37
CA PRO A 16 5.60 14.12 9.72
C PRO A 16 4.89 15.38 10.22
N ASN A 17 4.97 15.66 11.53
CA ASN A 17 4.35 16.83 12.12
C ASN A 17 5.03 18.12 11.66
N LEU A 18 6.38 18.13 11.63
CA LEU A 18 7.15 19.22 11.05
C LEU A 18 6.80 19.45 9.57
N ARG A 19 6.77 18.39 8.75
CA ARG A 19 6.41 18.48 7.32
C ARG A 19 5.01 19.04 7.11
N ARG A 20 4.04 18.60 7.90
CA ARG A 20 2.67 19.13 7.86
C ARG A 20 2.65 20.62 8.23
N HIS A 21 3.36 21.03 9.28
CA HIS A 21 3.46 22.43 9.67
C HIS A 21 4.09 23.29 8.56
N ALA A 22 5.24 22.89 8.00
CA ALA A 22 5.89 23.63 6.94
C ALA A 22 4.99 23.82 5.71
N ARG A 23 4.21 22.77 5.36
CA ARG A 23 3.24 22.85 4.26
C ARG A 23 2.09 23.81 4.57
N LEU A 24 1.45 23.69 5.73
CA LEU A 24 0.24 24.45 6.05
C LEU A 24 0.52 25.90 6.47
N THR A 25 1.65 26.15 7.13
CA THR A 25 1.98 27.47 7.70
C THR A 25 2.88 28.29 6.77
N HIS A 26 3.76 27.64 6.01
CA HIS A 26 4.76 28.34 5.19
C HIS A 26 4.61 28.04 3.70
N ASN A 27 3.57 27.29 3.30
CA ASN A 27 3.34 26.85 1.92
C ASN A 27 4.57 26.14 1.31
N VAL A 28 5.38 25.48 2.15
CA VAL A 28 6.55 24.74 1.70
C VAL A 28 6.09 23.42 1.11
N GLU A 29 6.25 23.27 -0.20
CA GLU A 29 6.01 22.01 -0.88
C GLU A 29 6.98 20.94 -0.38
N ASN A 30 6.45 19.93 0.31
CA ASN A 30 7.23 18.77 0.68
C ASN A 30 7.35 17.84 -0.54
N LYS A 31 8.52 17.79 -1.17
CA LYS A 31 8.84 16.83 -2.25
C LYS A 31 8.90 15.37 -1.80
N VAL A 32 8.62 15.07 -0.53
CA VAL A 32 8.68 13.71 0.01
C VAL A 32 7.32 13.05 -0.15
N SER A 33 6.95 12.79 -1.40
CA SER A 33 5.96 11.77 -1.73
C SER A 33 6.65 10.41 -1.60
N THR A 34 6.79 9.90 -0.38
CA THR A 34 7.06 8.47 -0.16
C THR A 34 5.80 7.69 -0.51
N CYS A 35 5.38 7.72 -1.78
CA CYS A 35 4.54 6.65 -2.28
C CYS A 35 5.36 5.38 -2.05
N ARG A 36 4.83 4.46 -1.24
CA ARG A 36 5.43 3.15 -1.01
C ARG A 36 5.61 2.49 -2.37
N GLN A 37 6.82 2.53 -2.91
CA GLN A 37 7.12 1.89 -4.19
C GLN A 37 7.01 0.38 -4.00
N ILE A 38 6.26 -0.25 -4.89
CA ILE A 38 6.07 -1.67 -4.98
C ILE A 38 7.05 -2.17 -6.03
N LYS A 39 7.93 -3.09 -5.64
CA LYS A 39 8.90 -3.69 -6.55
C LYS A 39 8.29 -4.91 -7.22
N CYS A 40 8.45 -5.04 -8.53
CA CYS A 40 8.18 -6.30 -9.19
C CYS A 40 9.25 -7.34 -8.78
N ASN A 41 8.82 -8.58 -8.56
CA ASN A 41 9.70 -9.68 -8.16
C ASN A 41 10.45 -10.32 -9.35
N VAL A 42 9.97 -10.12 -10.58
CA VAL A 42 10.61 -10.59 -11.82
C VAL A 42 11.66 -9.58 -12.32
N ARG A 43 11.41 -8.28 -12.13
CA ARG A 43 12.32 -7.19 -12.54
C ARG A 43 12.24 -6.03 -11.57
N SER A 44 13.34 -5.30 -11.36
CA SER A 44 13.45 -4.15 -10.45
C SER A 44 12.68 -2.89 -10.88
N ALA A 45 11.51 -3.03 -11.52
CA ALA A 45 10.61 -1.91 -11.78
C ALA A 45 9.98 -1.43 -10.47
N GLU A 46 10.02 -0.11 -10.24
CA GLU A 46 9.44 0.53 -9.05
C GLU A 46 8.08 1.15 -9.40
N LEU A 47 7.02 0.60 -8.83
CA LEU A 47 5.64 0.92 -9.17
C LEU A 47 4.94 1.63 -8.01
N VAL A 48 4.01 2.52 -8.31
CA VAL A 48 3.36 3.35 -7.28
C VAL A 48 2.05 2.78 -6.73
N SER A 49 1.51 1.71 -7.34
CA SER A 49 0.25 1.09 -6.92
C SER A 49 0.14 -0.38 -7.31
N MET A 50 -0.77 -1.11 -6.65
CA MET A 50 -1.02 -2.53 -6.95
C MET A 50 -1.62 -2.73 -8.36
N LYS A 51 -2.52 -1.83 -8.79
CA LYS A 51 -3.04 -1.85 -10.18
C LYS A 51 -1.92 -1.69 -11.19
N ALA A 52 -1.01 -0.74 -10.97
CA ALA A 52 0.16 -0.55 -11.83
C ALA A 52 1.05 -1.80 -11.85
N LEU A 53 1.24 -2.48 -10.71
CA LEU A 53 1.96 -3.76 -10.69
C LEU A 53 1.25 -4.84 -11.51
N ILE A 54 -0.07 -5.00 -11.36
CA ILE A 54 -0.86 -6.00 -12.12
C ILE A 54 -0.73 -5.74 -13.62
N ASP A 55 -0.92 -4.50 -14.06
CA ASP A 55 -0.82 -4.12 -15.48
C ASP A 55 0.62 -4.30 -15.99
N HIS A 56 1.63 -4.00 -15.16
CA HIS A 56 3.04 -4.24 -15.47
C HIS A 56 3.34 -5.71 -15.67
N VAL A 57 2.93 -6.60 -14.75
CA VAL A 57 3.27 -8.02 -14.88
C VAL A 57 2.53 -8.68 -16.04
N ALA A 58 1.32 -8.22 -16.35
CA ALA A 58 0.57 -8.68 -17.51
C ALA A 58 1.24 -8.27 -18.83
N SER A 59 1.69 -7.02 -18.95
CA SER A 59 2.28 -6.50 -20.20
C SER A 59 3.76 -6.85 -20.38
N ALA A 60 4.57 -6.77 -19.31
CA ALA A 60 6.02 -6.91 -19.39
C ALA A 60 6.51 -8.36 -19.23
N HIS A 61 5.76 -9.18 -18.47
CA HIS A 61 6.13 -10.57 -18.18
C HIS A 61 5.13 -11.59 -18.73
N ASN A 62 4.04 -11.13 -19.36
CA ASN A 62 2.95 -11.97 -19.84
C ASN A 62 2.35 -12.87 -18.73
N ILE A 63 2.34 -12.36 -17.49
CA ILE A 63 1.78 -13.05 -16.33
C ILE A 63 0.36 -12.54 -16.11
N ALA A 64 -0.63 -13.38 -16.40
CA ALA A 64 -2.03 -13.09 -16.10
C ALA A 64 -2.32 -13.42 -14.62
N ILE A 65 -2.80 -12.42 -13.87
CA ILE A 65 -3.27 -12.63 -12.49
C ILE A 65 -4.78 -12.90 -12.56
N GLU A 66 -5.17 -14.13 -12.26
CA GLU A 66 -6.57 -14.50 -12.16
C GLU A 66 -7.17 -14.02 -10.83
N LYS A 67 -8.38 -13.43 -10.90
CA LYS A 67 -9.12 -12.98 -9.72
C LYS A 67 -10.44 -13.73 -9.65
N GLU A 68 -10.73 -14.32 -8.49
CA GLU A 68 -11.98 -15.04 -8.23
C GLU A 68 -12.64 -14.48 -6.96
N THR A 69 -13.97 -14.36 -6.98
CA THR A 69 -14.76 -14.02 -5.79
C THR A 69 -15.56 -15.24 -5.34
N LYS A 70 -15.20 -15.80 -4.18
CA LYS A 70 -15.94 -16.91 -3.56
C LYS A 70 -16.80 -16.41 -2.42
N LYS A 71 -18.07 -16.82 -2.40
CA LYS A 71 -18.97 -16.66 -1.26
C LYS A 71 -18.97 -17.96 -0.47
N PHE A 72 -19.05 -17.84 0.86
CA PHE A 72 -19.12 -18.96 1.76
C PHE A 72 -20.38 -18.79 2.60
N ASP A 73 -21.30 -19.73 2.47
CA ASP A 73 -22.57 -19.71 3.20
C ASP A 73 -22.40 -20.12 4.67
N THR A 74 -21.28 -20.76 5.00
CA THR A 74 -20.93 -21.15 6.37
C THR A 74 -19.47 -20.82 6.71
N TYR A 75 -19.23 -20.62 8.00
CA TYR A 75 -17.87 -20.42 8.52
C TYR A 75 -16.99 -21.66 8.29
N GLU A 76 -17.55 -22.86 8.38
CA GLU A 76 -16.81 -24.11 8.12
C GLU A 76 -16.33 -24.19 6.66
N ALA A 77 -17.19 -23.85 5.69
CA ALA A 77 -16.81 -23.80 4.28
C ALA A 77 -15.69 -22.78 4.03
N PHE A 78 -15.76 -21.61 4.69
CA PHE A 78 -14.66 -20.63 4.65
C PHE A 78 -13.37 -21.17 5.27
N LYS A 79 -13.47 -21.85 6.42
CA LYS A 79 -12.31 -22.41 7.13
C LYS A 79 -11.63 -23.52 6.33
N THR A 80 -12.40 -24.42 5.71
CA THR A 80 -11.87 -25.46 4.81
C THR A 80 -11.12 -24.85 3.62
N TRP A 81 -11.68 -23.82 2.98
CA TRP A 81 -10.97 -23.10 1.92
C TRP A 81 -9.72 -22.37 2.46
N LYS A 82 -9.78 -21.82 3.67
CA LYS A 82 -8.64 -21.15 4.30
C LYS A 82 -7.47 -22.10 4.56
N ASP A 83 -7.74 -23.37 4.85
CA ASP A 83 -6.68 -24.38 4.97
C ASP A 83 -6.08 -24.77 3.61
N PHE A 84 -6.85 -24.70 2.52
CA PHE A 84 -6.35 -24.88 1.15
C PHE A 84 -5.39 -23.75 0.71
N GLU A 85 -5.53 -22.54 1.28
CA GLU A 85 -4.59 -21.43 1.07
C GLU A 85 -3.15 -21.80 1.48
N LYS A 86 -2.96 -22.66 2.49
CA LYS A 86 -1.62 -23.12 2.91
C LYS A 86 -0.95 -24.03 1.89
N GLN A 87 -1.74 -24.64 1.02
CA GLN A 87 -1.30 -25.62 0.02
C GLN A 87 -1.10 -24.98 -1.36
N THR A 88 -1.59 -23.75 -1.55
CA THR A 88 -1.53 -23.05 -2.83
C THR A 88 -0.89 -21.67 -2.67
N THR A 89 -0.59 -21.01 -3.78
CA THR A 89 -0.16 -19.61 -3.78
C THR A 89 -1.34 -18.63 -3.74
N ALA A 90 -2.56 -19.13 -3.52
CA ALA A 90 -3.73 -18.27 -3.34
C ALA A 90 -3.57 -17.46 -2.05
N LEU A 91 -3.96 -16.19 -2.08
CA LEU A 91 -3.89 -15.31 -0.92
C LEU A 91 -5.24 -14.64 -0.69
N TYR A 92 -5.74 -14.75 0.54
CA TYR A 92 -6.90 -14.03 1.05
C TYR A 92 -6.50 -12.58 1.30
N ILE A 93 -6.94 -11.72 0.40
CA ILE A 93 -6.74 -10.27 0.53
C ILE A 93 -7.86 -9.72 1.42
N LYS A 94 -7.53 -9.36 2.66
CA LYS A 94 -8.41 -8.52 3.47
C LYS A 94 -8.45 -7.14 2.83
N ASN A 95 -9.52 -6.83 2.10
CA ASN A 95 -9.82 -5.43 1.82
C ASN A 95 -10.01 -4.73 3.16
N THR A 96 -9.14 -3.77 3.48
CA THR A 96 -9.31 -2.89 4.64
C THR A 96 -10.54 -2.02 4.39
N GLY A 97 -11.72 -2.57 4.69
CA GLY A 97 -12.96 -1.83 4.70
C GLY A 97 -12.95 -0.89 5.89
N SER A 98 -12.67 0.39 5.65
CA SER A 98 -13.37 1.41 6.43
C SER A 98 -14.83 1.29 5.99
N LEU A 99 -15.63 0.57 6.76
CA LEU A 99 -17.06 0.80 6.76
C LEU A 99 -17.23 2.21 7.32
N THR A 100 -17.30 3.20 6.42
CA THR A 100 -17.90 4.48 6.75
C THR A 100 -19.37 4.22 6.99
N THR A 101 -19.71 3.99 8.25
CA THR A 101 -21.06 4.20 8.79
C THR A 101 -21.36 5.69 8.83
#